data_AF-A0A5P8K8B3-F1
#
_entry.id   AF-A0A5P8K8B3-F1
#
_cell.length_a   1.000
_cell.length_b   1.000
_cell.length_c   1.000
_cell.angle_alpha   90.00
_cell.angle_beta   90.00
_cell.angle_gamma   90.00
#
_symmetry.space_group_name_H-M   'P 1'
#
loop_
_entity.id
_entity.type
_entity.pdbx_description
1 polymer ?
#
loop_
_entity_poly.entity_id
_entity_poly.type
_entity_poly.pdbx_seq_one_letter_code
_entity_poly.pdbx_strand_id
1 'polypeptide(L)'
;MTTDGWGAQLTTRVAEQIRRHRKAAGLTVAETADACTARGLPVPKTTITNLETGRRSSVDLAEFLVLADVFGVPPITLLFPLDTAPTVDVLPGQPVSTWNGLAWFTGETASTEAAPKGSPRELLDLFRAHGDAVAAARASTSLAKERRRMANTTLDPARRTELLDAATGYEQFAFDDCRALGAFRDSMRERGLVPPELPADLAFVDQSKASTKDTE
;
A
#
# COMPACT_ATOMS: atom_id res chain seq x y z
N MET A 1 -32.66 -9.98 -0.28
CA MET A 1 -32.31 -9.18 0.92
C MET A 1 -32.63 -7.74 0.63
N THR A 2 -33.34 -7.02 1.50
CA THR A 2 -33.64 -5.59 1.30
C THR A 2 -32.39 -4.74 1.54
N THR A 3 -32.33 -3.54 0.94
CA THR A 3 -31.20 -2.60 1.07
C THR A 3 -30.88 -2.29 2.54
N ASP A 4 -31.91 -2.11 3.37
CA ASP A 4 -31.75 -1.82 4.81
C ASP A 4 -31.14 -2.99 5.59
N GLY A 5 -31.45 -4.23 5.20
CA GLY A 5 -30.91 -5.43 5.86
C GLY A 5 -29.42 -5.64 5.56
N TRP A 6 -28.97 -5.27 4.35
CA TRP A 6 -27.56 -5.38 3.96
C TRP A 6 -26.66 -4.43 4.75
N GLY A 7 -27.07 -3.15 4.90
CA GLY A 7 -26.28 -2.16 5.65
C GLY A 7 -26.09 -2.53 7.12
N ALA A 8 -27.12 -3.09 7.76
CA ALA A 8 -27.04 -3.58 9.14
C ALA A 8 -26.08 -4.78 9.28
N GLN A 9 -26.11 -5.72 8.32
CA GLN A 9 -25.19 -6.87 8.31
C GLN A 9 -23.74 -6.45 8.08
N LEU A 10 -23.52 -5.51 7.15
CA LEU A 10 -22.22 -4.92 6.90
C LEU A 10 -21.64 -4.30 8.18
N THR A 11 -22.44 -3.48 8.87
CA THR A 11 -22.02 -2.88 10.14
C THR A 11 -21.75 -3.93 11.21
N THR A 12 -22.61 -4.94 11.33
CA THR A 12 -22.42 -6.04 12.29
C THR A 12 -21.08 -6.74 12.08
N ARG A 13 -20.75 -7.07 10.81
CA ARG A 13 -19.46 -7.68 10.47
C ARG A 13 -18.28 -6.78 10.86
N VAL A 14 -18.35 -5.48 10.55
CA VAL A 14 -17.29 -4.53 10.92
C VAL A 14 -17.14 -4.44 12.44
N ALA A 15 -18.24 -4.37 13.19
CA ALA A 15 -18.23 -4.33 14.64
C ALA A 15 -17.62 -5.61 15.27
N GLU A 16 -17.89 -6.78 14.69
CA GLU A 16 -17.25 -8.05 15.08
C GLU A 16 -15.74 -8.01 14.86
N GLN A 17 -15.27 -7.48 13.71
CA GLN A 17 -13.83 -7.35 13.46
C GLN A 17 -13.17 -6.33 14.37
N ILE A 18 -13.82 -5.18 14.65
CA ILE A 18 -13.33 -4.19 15.63
C ILE A 18 -13.14 -4.87 17.00
N ARG A 19 -14.15 -5.60 17.49
CA ARG A 19 -14.08 -6.30 18.77
C ARG A 19 -12.95 -7.32 18.80
N ARG A 20 -12.78 -8.04 17.71
CA ARG A 20 -11.78 -9.10 17.59
C ARG A 20 -10.36 -8.53 17.57
N HIS A 21 -10.10 -7.54 16.73
CA HIS A 21 -8.77 -6.91 16.63
C HIS A 21 -8.41 -6.14 17.89
N ARG A 22 -9.37 -5.49 18.55
CA ARG A 22 -9.14 -4.89 19.88
C ARG A 22 -8.67 -5.93 20.89
N LYS A 23 -9.35 -7.08 20.97
CA LYS A 23 -8.97 -8.17 21.88
C LYS A 23 -7.60 -8.77 21.51
N ALA A 24 -7.31 -8.93 20.23
CA ALA A 24 -6.01 -9.42 19.76
C ALA A 24 -4.87 -8.46 20.10
N ALA A 25 -5.13 -7.15 20.09
CA ALA A 25 -4.20 -6.12 20.57
C ALA A 25 -4.09 -6.05 22.10
N GLY A 26 -4.86 -6.85 22.86
CA GLY A 26 -4.85 -6.85 24.31
C GLY A 26 -5.50 -5.62 24.97
N LEU A 27 -6.21 -4.79 24.19
CA LEU A 27 -6.76 -3.53 24.66
C LEU A 27 -8.15 -3.70 25.28
N THR A 28 -8.42 -3.01 26.37
CA THR A 28 -9.76 -2.75 26.88
C THR A 28 -10.45 -1.66 26.06
N VAL A 29 -11.77 -1.51 26.24
CA VAL A 29 -12.53 -0.44 25.57
C VAL A 29 -12.07 0.95 26.04
N ALA A 30 -11.68 1.09 27.31
CA ALA A 30 -11.19 2.35 27.85
C ALA A 30 -9.83 2.72 27.22
N GLU A 31 -8.87 1.79 27.23
CA GLU A 31 -7.56 1.99 26.60
C GLU A 31 -7.68 2.27 25.10
N THR A 32 -8.65 1.65 24.42
CA THR A 32 -8.93 1.95 23.00
C THR A 32 -9.40 3.41 22.83
N ALA A 33 -10.33 3.88 23.66
CA ALA A 33 -10.81 5.26 23.61
C ALA A 33 -9.70 6.28 23.90
N ASP A 34 -8.84 5.98 24.88
CA ASP A 34 -7.66 6.79 25.20
C ASP A 34 -6.67 6.81 24.03
N ALA A 35 -6.41 5.66 23.40
CA ALA A 35 -5.52 5.53 22.24
C ALA A 35 -6.05 6.25 20.99
N CYS A 36 -7.37 6.27 20.78
CA CYS A 36 -8.01 7.07 19.75
C CYS A 36 -7.83 8.58 20.02
N THR A 37 -8.01 9.00 21.28
CA THR A 37 -7.82 10.40 21.70
C THR A 37 -6.38 10.85 21.49
N ALA A 38 -5.40 9.99 21.80
CA ALA A 38 -3.97 10.26 21.56
C ALA A 38 -3.62 10.46 20.07
N ARG A 39 -4.46 9.96 19.15
CA ARG A 39 -4.33 10.18 17.69
C ARG A 39 -5.07 11.41 17.19
N GLY A 40 -5.67 12.19 18.08
CA GLY A 40 -6.41 13.40 17.74
C GLY A 40 -7.86 13.16 17.29
N LEU A 41 -8.37 11.92 17.35
CA LEU A 41 -9.77 11.61 17.05
C LEU A 41 -10.42 10.87 18.24
N PRO A 42 -11.08 11.58 19.17
CA PRO A 42 -11.74 10.95 20.30
C PRO A 42 -12.89 10.02 19.84
N VAL A 43 -12.78 8.73 20.18
CA VAL A 43 -13.87 7.74 20.02
C VAL A 43 -14.31 7.30 21.42
N PRO A 44 -15.47 7.78 21.92
CA PRO A 44 -15.88 7.52 23.30
C PRO A 44 -16.00 6.02 23.62
N LYS A 45 -15.67 5.63 24.85
CA LYS A 45 -15.86 4.25 25.35
C LYS A 45 -17.27 3.71 25.11
N THR A 46 -18.28 4.55 25.30
CA THR A 46 -19.70 4.23 25.07
C THR A 46 -19.96 3.92 23.59
N THR A 47 -19.36 4.69 22.70
CA THR A 47 -19.43 4.47 21.25
C THR A 47 -18.86 3.13 20.85
N ILE A 48 -17.64 2.80 21.31
CA ILE A 48 -17.00 1.51 21.03
C ILE A 48 -17.84 0.37 21.62
N THR A 49 -18.32 0.50 22.85
CA THR A 49 -19.20 -0.50 23.49
C THR A 49 -20.48 -0.72 22.69
N ASN A 50 -21.12 0.35 22.23
CA ASN A 50 -22.37 0.27 21.46
C ASN A 50 -22.14 -0.35 20.07
N LEU A 51 -21.00 -0.10 19.45
CA LEU A 51 -20.59 -0.77 18.22
C LEU A 51 -20.44 -2.29 18.46
N GLU A 52 -19.60 -2.68 19.42
CA GLU A 52 -19.30 -4.10 19.68
C GLU A 52 -20.49 -4.93 20.17
N THR A 53 -21.51 -4.27 20.72
CA THR A 53 -22.76 -4.90 21.17
C THR A 53 -23.88 -4.84 20.13
N GLY A 54 -23.64 -4.22 18.97
CA GLY A 54 -24.64 -4.04 17.91
C GLY A 54 -25.74 -3.04 18.22
N ARG A 55 -25.64 -2.28 19.33
CA ARG A 55 -26.58 -1.20 19.68
C ARG A 55 -26.47 -0.01 18.74
N ARG A 56 -25.30 0.18 18.13
CA ARG A 56 -25.07 1.18 17.09
C ARG A 56 -24.94 0.48 15.74
N SER A 57 -25.80 0.87 14.79
CA SER A 57 -25.93 0.29 13.45
C SER A 57 -25.18 1.06 12.36
N SER A 58 -24.24 1.93 12.73
CA SER A 58 -23.37 2.65 11.81
C SER A 58 -21.98 2.86 12.41
N VAL A 59 -20.96 2.88 11.57
CA VAL A 59 -19.57 3.24 11.94
C VAL A 59 -19.18 4.41 11.05
N ASP A 60 -18.68 5.50 11.63
CA ASP A 60 -18.14 6.60 10.84
C ASP A 60 -16.78 6.23 10.23
N LEU A 61 -16.47 6.74 9.04
CA LEU A 61 -15.23 6.37 8.35
C LEU A 61 -13.97 6.85 9.10
N ALA A 62 -14.04 7.99 9.79
CA ALA A 62 -12.91 8.47 10.60
C ALA A 62 -12.71 7.56 11.83
N GLU A 63 -13.79 7.14 12.49
CA GLU A 63 -13.75 6.14 13.57
C GLU A 63 -13.17 4.82 13.09
N PHE A 64 -13.59 4.35 11.91
CA PHE A 64 -13.11 3.12 11.29
C PHE A 64 -11.58 3.15 11.06
N LEU A 65 -11.08 4.26 10.51
CA LEU A 65 -9.65 4.43 10.23
C LEU A 65 -8.82 4.55 11.52
N VAL A 66 -9.25 5.35 12.50
CA VAL A 66 -8.49 5.50 13.75
C VAL A 66 -8.47 4.19 14.54
N LEU A 67 -9.56 3.42 14.54
CA LEU A 67 -9.62 2.14 15.24
C LEU A 67 -8.69 1.12 14.61
N ALA A 68 -8.66 1.03 13.27
CA ALA A 68 -7.70 0.18 12.56
C ALA A 68 -6.25 0.52 12.91
N ASP A 69 -5.91 1.81 12.96
CA ASP A 69 -4.57 2.27 13.34
C ASP A 69 -4.24 1.97 14.81
N VAL A 70 -5.19 2.16 15.74
CA VAL A 70 -5.04 1.77 17.16
C VAL A 70 -4.74 0.28 17.30
N PHE A 71 -5.38 -0.56 16.49
CA PHE A 71 -5.18 -2.01 16.53
C PHE A 71 -3.94 -2.47 15.75
N GLY A 72 -3.29 -1.58 14.99
CA GLY A 72 -2.14 -1.92 14.15
C GLY A 72 -2.49 -2.87 12.99
N VAL A 73 -3.69 -2.74 12.42
CA VAL A 73 -4.16 -3.60 11.32
C VAL A 73 -4.49 -2.79 10.07
N PRO A 74 -4.34 -3.36 8.87
CA PRO A 74 -4.80 -2.70 7.65
C PRO A 74 -6.32 -2.45 7.74
N PRO A 75 -6.83 -1.21 7.55
CA PRO A 75 -8.25 -0.92 7.75
C PRO A 75 -9.19 -1.83 6.96
N ILE A 76 -8.75 -2.24 5.77
CA ILE A 76 -9.52 -3.12 4.89
C ILE A 76 -9.84 -4.50 5.52
N THR A 77 -9.05 -5.00 6.47
CA THR A 77 -9.32 -6.28 7.14
C THR A 77 -10.48 -6.19 8.13
N LEU A 78 -10.83 -4.98 8.60
CA LEU A 78 -12.06 -4.77 9.37
C LEU A 78 -13.31 -4.93 8.48
N LEU A 79 -13.17 -4.66 7.18
CA LEU A 79 -14.24 -4.77 6.20
C LEU A 79 -14.31 -6.16 5.56
N PHE A 80 -13.17 -6.76 5.23
CA PHE A 80 -13.04 -8.06 4.56
C PHE A 80 -12.24 -9.05 5.43
N PRO A 81 -12.94 -9.84 6.27
CA PRO A 81 -12.27 -10.70 7.22
C PRO A 81 -11.87 -12.04 6.60
N LEU A 82 -10.71 -12.04 5.94
CA LEU A 82 -10.16 -13.15 5.15
C LEU A 82 -10.04 -14.49 5.90
N ASP A 83 -9.98 -14.45 7.23
CA ASP A 83 -9.70 -15.60 8.09
C ASP A 83 -10.94 -16.15 8.83
N THR A 84 -12.04 -15.41 8.82
CA THR A 84 -13.25 -15.76 9.59
C THR A 84 -14.52 -15.80 8.76
N ALA A 85 -14.55 -15.15 7.59
CA ALA A 85 -15.65 -15.29 6.64
C ALA A 85 -15.09 -15.78 5.29
N PRO A 86 -15.53 -16.94 4.77
CA PRO A 86 -15.15 -17.37 3.42
C PRO A 86 -15.84 -16.54 2.32
N THR A 87 -17.02 -15.98 2.63
CA THR A 87 -17.82 -15.18 1.71
C THR A 87 -18.35 -13.89 2.36
N VAL A 88 -18.62 -12.90 1.52
CA VAL A 88 -19.15 -11.59 1.89
C VAL A 88 -20.10 -11.08 0.82
N ASP A 89 -21.10 -10.31 1.22
CA ASP A 89 -21.93 -9.54 0.29
C ASP A 89 -21.29 -8.17 0.04
N VAL A 90 -20.74 -7.97 -1.16
CA VAL A 90 -20.15 -6.67 -1.57
C VAL A 90 -21.21 -5.61 -1.86
N LEU A 91 -22.40 -6.06 -2.26
CA LEU A 91 -23.62 -5.30 -2.46
C LEU A 91 -24.83 -6.17 -2.05
N PRO A 92 -26.03 -5.59 -1.84
CA PRO A 92 -27.22 -6.35 -1.45
C PRO A 92 -27.48 -7.53 -2.40
N GLY A 93 -27.39 -8.77 -1.88
CA GLY A 93 -27.65 -9.99 -2.65
C GLY A 93 -26.53 -10.38 -3.62
N GLN A 94 -25.32 -9.83 -3.47
CA GLN A 94 -24.15 -10.19 -4.28
C GLN A 94 -23.08 -10.88 -3.42
N PRO A 95 -23.29 -12.16 -3.03
CA PRO A 95 -22.29 -12.92 -2.30
C PRO A 95 -21.11 -13.27 -3.20
N VAL A 96 -19.90 -12.97 -2.73
CA VAL A 96 -18.64 -13.33 -3.36
C VAL A 96 -17.70 -13.93 -2.31
N SER A 97 -16.61 -14.59 -2.75
CA SER A 97 -15.55 -14.95 -1.80
C SER A 97 -14.96 -13.68 -1.18
N THR A 98 -14.54 -13.74 0.08
CA THR A 98 -13.96 -12.58 0.77
C THR A 98 -12.73 -12.05 0.04
N TRP A 99 -11.93 -12.93 -0.56
CA TRP A 99 -10.81 -12.55 -1.42
C TRP A 99 -11.25 -11.78 -2.67
N ASN A 100 -12.30 -12.24 -3.37
CA ASN A 100 -12.80 -11.52 -4.54
C ASN A 100 -13.43 -10.18 -4.16
N GLY A 101 -14.10 -10.11 -3.01
CA GLY A 101 -14.64 -8.85 -2.48
C GLY A 101 -13.55 -7.84 -2.14
N LEU A 102 -12.46 -8.30 -1.51
CA LEU A 102 -11.28 -7.50 -1.24
C LEU A 102 -10.65 -6.99 -2.55
N ALA A 103 -10.40 -7.89 -3.50
CA ALA A 103 -9.82 -7.55 -4.79
C ALA A 103 -10.70 -6.57 -5.57
N TRP A 104 -12.03 -6.71 -5.51
CA TRP A 104 -12.93 -5.70 -6.09
C TRP A 104 -12.79 -4.34 -5.41
N PHE A 105 -12.75 -4.31 -4.08
CA PHE A 105 -12.66 -3.06 -3.32
C PHE A 105 -11.33 -2.33 -3.54
N THR A 106 -10.22 -3.05 -3.61
CA THR A 106 -8.88 -2.49 -3.87
C THR A 106 -8.63 -2.24 -5.36
N GLY A 107 -9.58 -2.60 -6.24
CA GLY A 107 -9.37 -2.57 -7.68
C GLY A 107 -8.22 -3.48 -8.09
N GLU A 108 -8.11 -4.68 -7.54
CA GLU A 108 -7.22 -5.79 -7.92
C GLU A 108 -7.97 -6.92 -8.63
N THR A 109 -9.25 -6.76 -8.93
CA THR A 109 -10.00 -7.76 -9.71
C THR A 109 -9.23 -8.11 -10.98
N ALA A 110 -8.98 -9.41 -11.14
CA ALA A 110 -8.33 -9.96 -12.32
C ALA A 110 -9.20 -9.65 -13.55
N SER A 111 -8.59 -9.00 -14.53
CA SER A 111 -9.20 -8.71 -15.84
C SER A 111 -8.22 -9.15 -16.91
N THR A 112 -8.71 -9.86 -17.92
CA THR A 112 -7.95 -10.16 -19.14
C THR A 112 -7.87 -8.97 -20.08
N GLU A 113 -8.76 -8.00 -19.90
CA GLU A 113 -8.81 -6.77 -20.69
C GLU A 113 -8.06 -5.65 -19.99
N ALA A 114 -7.32 -4.88 -20.77
CA ALA A 114 -6.67 -3.66 -20.29
C ALA A 114 -7.72 -2.66 -19.81
N ALA A 115 -7.41 -1.96 -18.71
CA ALA A 115 -8.28 -0.89 -18.22
C ALA A 115 -8.44 0.20 -19.29
N PRO A 116 -9.66 0.77 -19.47
CA PRO A 116 -9.86 1.87 -20.40
C PRO A 116 -8.93 3.04 -20.09
N LYS A 117 -8.36 3.67 -21.12
CA LYS A 117 -7.51 4.85 -20.97
C LYS A 117 -8.28 5.98 -20.27
N GLY A 118 -7.66 6.60 -19.28
CA GLY A 118 -8.25 7.63 -18.42
C GLY A 118 -9.16 7.10 -17.32
N SER A 119 -9.39 5.78 -17.20
CA SER A 119 -10.26 5.23 -16.16
C SER A 119 -9.58 5.21 -14.78
N PRO A 120 -10.36 5.24 -13.68
CA PRO A 120 -9.80 5.05 -12.34
C PRO A 120 -9.01 3.75 -12.18
N ARG A 121 -9.40 2.68 -12.89
CA ARG A 121 -8.68 1.41 -12.88
C ARG A 121 -7.29 1.54 -13.52
N GLU A 122 -7.19 2.21 -14.67
CA GLU A 122 -5.92 2.46 -15.36
C GLU A 122 -5.00 3.34 -14.50
N LEU A 123 -5.55 4.34 -13.81
CA LEU A 123 -4.79 5.15 -12.86
C LEU A 123 -4.24 4.32 -11.70
N LEU A 124 -5.03 3.44 -11.09
CA LEU A 124 -4.54 2.53 -10.03
C LEU A 124 -3.44 1.61 -10.55
N ASP A 125 -3.60 1.04 -11.75
CA ASP A 125 -2.59 0.18 -12.37
C ASP A 125 -1.29 0.93 -12.65
N LEU A 126 -1.38 2.19 -13.08
CA LEU A 126 -0.21 3.04 -13.31
C LEU A 126 0.56 3.30 -12.02
N PHE A 127 -0.11 3.58 -10.91
CA PHE A 127 0.54 3.80 -9.61
C PHE A 127 1.16 2.51 -9.04
N ARG A 128 0.54 1.34 -9.27
CA ARG A 128 1.13 0.04 -8.91
C ARG A 128 2.39 -0.24 -9.73
N ALA A 129 2.32 -0.09 -11.04
CA ALA A 129 3.47 -0.26 -11.92
C ALA A 129 4.61 0.73 -11.60
N HIS A 130 4.27 1.96 -11.19
CA HIS A 130 5.25 2.91 -10.67
C HIS A 130 5.92 2.38 -9.39
N GLY A 131 5.16 1.82 -8.45
CA GLY A 131 5.69 1.17 -7.24
C GLY A 131 6.59 -0.03 -7.52
N ASP A 132 6.32 -0.80 -8.57
CA ASP A 132 7.19 -1.89 -9.02
C ASP A 132 8.51 -1.36 -9.62
N ALA A 133 8.44 -0.30 -10.43
CA ALA A 133 9.63 0.35 -11.01
C ALA A 133 10.53 1.00 -9.93
N VAL A 134 9.93 1.78 -9.03
CA VAL A 134 10.15 1.71 -7.58
C VAL A 134 11.19 0.74 -7.04
N ALA A 135 10.65 -0.44 -6.68
CA ALA A 135 11.36 -1.53 -6.06
C ALA A 135 12.47 -2.09 -6.95
N ALA A 136 12.26 -2.19 -8.27
CA ALA A 136 13.26 -2.68 -9.22
C ALA A 136 14.52 -1.80 -9.22
N ALA A 137 14.37 -0.49 -9.43
CA ALA A 137 15.49 0.47 -9.43
C ALA A 137 16.23 0.49 -8.09
N ARG A 138 15.51 0.33 -6.98
CA ARG A 138 16.13 0.28 -5.64
C ARG A 138 16.92 -1.01 -5.45
N ALA A 139 16.38 -2.15 -5.88
CA ALA A 139 17.03 -3.45 -5.77
C ALA A 139 18.29 -3.51 -6.63
N SER A 140 18.23 -3.07 -7.90
CA SER A 140 19.37 -3.04 -8.80
C SER A 140 20.46 -2.08 -8.32
N THR A 141 20.10 -0.89 -7.86
CA THR A 141 21.05 0.08 -7.25
C THR A 141 21.74 -0.49 -6.03
N SER A 142 21.00 -1.15 -5.14
CA SER A 142 21.57 -1.76 -3.92
C SER A 142 22.56 -2.87 -4.27
N LEU A 143 22.19 -3.73 -5.23
CA LEU A 143 23.04 -4.82 -5.69
C LEU A 143 24.31 -4.30 -6.39
N ALA A 144 24.21 -3.27 -7.23
CA ALA A 144 25.36 -2.63 -7.87
C ALA A 144 26.37 -2.10 -6.83
N LYS A 145 25.87 -1.40 -5.79
CA LYS A 145 26.70 -0.90 -4.68
C LYS A 145 27.40 -2.03 -3.93
N GLU A 146 26.69 -3.11 -3.65
CA GLU A 146 27.26 -4.29 -2.99
C GLU A 146 28.38 -4.92 -3.83
N ARG A 147 28.14 -5.12 -5.13
CA ARG A 147 29.13 -5.69 -6.07
C ARG A 147 30.38 -4.83 -6.17
N ARG A 148 30.21 -3.51 -6.27
CA ARG A 148 31.31 -2.55 -6.27
C ARG A 148 32.11 -2.59 -4.96
N ARG A 149 31.43 -2.68 -3.82
CA ARG A 149 32.09 -2.82 -2.51
C ARG A 149 32.89 -4.11 -2.40
N MET A 150 32.34 -5.24 -2.86
CA MET A 150 33.07 -6.52 -2.89
C MET A 150 34.35 -6.42 -3.73
N ALA A 151 34.25 -5.81 -4.92
CA ALA A 151 35.40 -5.59 -5.79
C ALA A 151 36.49 -4.72 -5.13
N ASN A 152 36.09 -3.68 -4.40
CA ASN A 152 37.04 -2.77 -3.73
C ASN A 152 37.69 -3.38 -2.49
N THR A 153 37.03 -4.34 -1.83
CA THR A 153 37.49 -4.91 -0.55
C THR A 153 38.30 -6.19 -0.71
N THR A 154 38.26 -6.85 -1.88
CA THR A 154 39.10 -8.03 -2.13
C THR A 154 40.58 -7.66 -2.18
N LEU A 155 41.42 -8.49 -1.56
CA LEU A 155 42.88 -8.32 -1.54
C LEU A 155 43.57 -9.01 -2.71
N ASP A 156 42.93 -10.00 -3.32
CA ASP A 156 43.46 -10.73 -4.49
C ASP A 156 43.29 -9.89 -5.77
N PRO A 157 44.39 -9.50 -6.45
CA PRO A 157 44.34 -8.69 -7.66
C PRO A 157 43.61 -9.35 -8.84
N ALA A 158 43.75 -10.66 -9.03
CA ALA A 158 43.09 -11.36 -10.14
C ALA A 158 41.57 -11.36 -9.92
N ARG A 159 41.17 -11.72 -8.68
CA ARG A 159 39.76 -11.68 -8.28
C ARG A 159 39.18 -10.28 -8.29
N ARG A 160 39.98 -9.25 -7.99
CA ARG A 160 39.55 -7.85 -8.06
C ARG A 160 39.11 -7.47 -9.47
N THR A 161 39.91 -7.80 -10.47
CA THR A 161 39.58 -7.51 -11.88
C THR A 161 38.25 -8.14 -12.28
N GLU A 162 38.07 -9.44 -12.01
CA GLU A 162 36.79 -10.13 -12.31
C GLU A 162 35.59 -9.49 -11.61
N LEU A 163 35.74 -9.10 -10.33
CA LEU A 163 34.66 -8.47 -9.56
C LEU A 163 34.34 -7.05 -10.06
N LEU A 164 35.34 -6.30 -10.53
CA LEU A 164 35.13 -4.97 -11.12
C LEU A 164 34.39 -5.08 -12.46
N ASP A 165 34.75 -6.04 -13.30
CA ASP A 165 34.07 -6.30 -14.56
C ASP A 165 32.60 -6.68 -14.31
N ALA A 166 32.35 -7.57 -13.35
CA ALA A 166 30.99 -7.93 -12.94
C ALA A 166 30.22 -6.73 -12.35
N ALA A 167 30.85 -5.93 -11.48
CA ALA A 167 30.23 -4.74 -10.89
C ALA A 167 29.77 -3.74 -11.95
N THR A 168 30.57 -3.55 -13.02
CA THR A 168 30.23 -2.66 -14.14
C THR A 168 28.91 -3.09 -14.81
N GLY A 169 28.68 -4.40 -15.00
CA GLY A 169 27.42 -4.91 -15.55
C GLY A 169 26.21 -4.60 -14.65
N TYR A 170 26.35 -4.74 -13.33
CA TYR A 170 25.29 -4.39 -12.38
C TYR A 170 25.05 -2.88 -12.27
N GLU A 171 26.10 -2.08 -12.37
CA GLU A 171 26.00 -0.61 -12.43
C GLU A 171 25.23 -0.16 -13.68
N GLN A 172 25.48 -0.78 -14.83
CA GLN A 172 24.71 -0.53 -16.05
C GLN A 172 23.24 -0.92 -15.89
N PHE A 173 22.96 -2.10 -15.32
CA PHE A 173 21.59 -2.53 -15.06
C PHE A 173 20.83 -1.57 -14.13
N ALA A 174 21.48 -1.13 -13.04
CA ALA A 174 20.92 -0.14 -12.13
C ALA A 174 20.67 1.22 -12.81
N PHE A 175 21.58 1.65 -13.69
CA PHE A 175 21.43 2.87 -14.47
C PHE A 175 20.20 2.79 -15.39
N ASP A 176 20.01 1.67 -16.09
CA ASP A 176 18.90 1.46 -17.00
C ASP A 176 17.55 1.45 -16.26
N ASP A 177 17.45 0.78 -15.11
CA ASP A 177 16.25 0.81 -14.27
C ASP A 177 15.94 2.23 -13.75
N CYS A 178 16.96 2.96 -13.28
CA CYS A 178 16.80 4.33 -12.80
C CYS A 178 16.35 5.27 -13.92
N ARG A 179 16.90 5.10 -15.13
CA ARG A 179 16.50 5.86 -16.32
C ARG A 179 15.05 5.55 -16.71
N ALA A 180 14.67 4.28 -16.73
CA ALA A 180 13.31 3.84 -17.02
C ALA A 180 12.32 4.41 -15.99
N LEU A 181 12.66 4.38 -14.70
CA LEU A 181 11.87 4.99 -13.64
C LEU A 181 11.71 6.50 -13.83
N GLY A 182 12.79 7.22 -14.19
CA GLY A 182 12.74 8.65 -14.50
C GLY A 182 11.75 8.96 -15.63
N ALA A 183 11.87 8.25 -16.76
CA ALA A 183 10.98 8.40 -17.90
C ALA A 183 9.51 8.05 -17.57
N PHE A 184 9.29 7.02 -16.75
CA PHE A 184 7.95 6.66 -16.27
C PHE A 184 7.34 7.82 -15.46
N ARG A 185 8.09 8.37 -14.50
CA ARG A 185 7.64 9.48 -13.66
C ARG A 185 7.38 10.75 -14.46
N ASP A 186 8.18 11.01 -15.49
CA ASP A 186 7.92 12.11 -16.42
C ASP A 186 6.59 11.94 -17.14
N SER A 187 6.30 10.75 -17.67
CA SER A 187 5.02 10.44 -18.32
C SER A 187 3.84 10.61 -17.35
N MET A 188 4.00 10.24 -16.07
CA MET A 188 2.98 10.51 -15.04
C MET A 188 2.74 12.02 -14.89
N ARG A 189 3.80 12.83 -14.80
CA ARG A 189 3.69 14.30 -14.65
C ARG A 189 3.09 14.96 -15.89
N GLU A 190 3.44 14.51 -17.09
CA GLU A 190 2.86 14.98 -18.36
C GLU A 190 1.34 14.75 -18.41
N ARG A 191 0.85 13.70 -17.74
CA ARG A 191 -0.58 13.41 -17.56
C ARG A 191 -1.22 14.21 -16.41
N GLY A 192 -0.49 15.11 -15.75
CA GLY A 192 -0.95 15.88 -14.60
C GLY A 192 -1.03 15.09 -13.29
N LEU A 193 -0.40 13.91 -13.23
CA LEU A 193 -0.39 13.07 -12.03
C LEU A 193 0.77 13.47 -11.11
N VAL A 194 0.59 13.22 -9.82
CA VAL A 194 1.59 13.47 -8.78
C VAL A 194 2.19 12.13 -8.35
N PRO A 195 3.33 11.72 -8.93
CA PRO A 195 3.95 10.46 -8.54
C PRO A 195 4.48 10.55 -7.09
N PRO A 196 4.45 9.46 -6.31
CA PRO A 196 4.96 9.44 -4.94
C PRO A 196 6.43 9.88 -4.85
N GLU A 197 6.83 10.39 -3.68
CA GLU A 197 8.23 10.70 -3.40
C GLU A 197 9.11 9.45 -3.49
N LEU A 198 10.32 9.63 -4.01
CA LEU A 198 11.28 8.54 -4.11
C LEU A 198 12.01 8.33 -2.77
N PRO A 199 12.35 7.08 -2.43
CA PRO A 199 13.31 6.78 -1.37
C PRO A 199 14.61 7.58 -1.53
N ALA A 200 15.26 7.92 -0.41
CA ALA A 200 16.45 8.77 -0.40
C ALA A 200 17.61 8.24 -1.26
N ASP A 201 17.74 6.91 -1.35
CA ASP A 201 18.73 6.23 -2.19
C ASP A 201 18.47 6.34 -3.70
N LEU A 202 17.29 6.81 -4.11
CA LEU A 202 16.87 7.07 -5.50
C LEU A 202 16.52 8.54 -5.76
N ALA A 203 16.74 9.45 -4.81
CA ALA A 203 16.36 10.86 -4.94
C ALA A 203 17.00 11.57 -6.17
N PHE A 204 18.16 11.07 -6.63
CA PHE A 204 18.87 11.59 -7.80
C PHE A 204 18.10 11.40 -9.12
N VAL A 205 17.18 10.42 -9.19
CA VAL A 205 16.42 10.10 -10.42
C VAL A 205 15.61 11.29 -10.89
N ASP A 206 15.03 12.07 -9.96
CA ASP A 206 14.29 13.28 -10.29
C ASP A 206 15.20 14.51 -10.51
N GLN A 207 16.42 14.50 -9.97
CA GLN A 207 17.35 15.63 -10.03
C GLN A 207 18.11 15.70 -11.36
N SER A 208 18.25 14.59 -12.06
CA SER A 208 19.02 14.49 -13.32
C SER A 208 18.49 15.40 -14.45
N LYS A 209 17.34 16.06 -14.30
CA LYS A 209 16.81 17.07 -15.24
C LYS A 209 16.97 18.52 -14.77
N ALA A 210 17.16 18.77 -13.47
CA ALA A 210 17.36 20.13 -12.98
C ALA A 210 18.69 20.72 -13.50
N SER A 211 19.73 19.88 -13.61
CA SER A 211 21.04 20.29 -14.12
C SER A 211 21.08 20.65 -15.62
N THR A 212 20.03 20.33 -16.39
CA THR A 212 19.99 20.59 -17.85
C THR A 212 19.21 21.85 -18.21
N LYS A 213 18.45 22.44 -17.26
CA LYS A 213 17.71 23.70 -17.48
C LYS A 213 18.48 24.97 -17.11
N ASP A 214 19.60 24.86 -16.40
CA ASP A 214 20.45 26.00 -16.01
C ASP A 214 21.60 26.26 -17.00
N THR A 215 21.51 25.76 -18.24
CA THR A 215 22.58 25.93 -19.26
C THR A 215 22.07 26.44 -20.62
N GLU A 216 20.87 27.02 -20.69
CA GLU A 216 20.39 27.79 -21.86
C GLU A 216 20.17 29.27 -21.52
#